data_AF-A0A3R6WYI7-F1
#
_entry.id   AF-A0A3R6WYI7-F1
#
_cell.length_a   1.000
_cell.length_b   1.000
_cell.length_c   1.000
_cell.angle_alpha   90.00
_cell.angle_beta   90.00
_cell.angle_gamma   90.00
#
_symmetry.space_group_name_H-M   'P 1'
#
loop_
_entity.id
_entity.type
_entity.pdbx_description
1 polymer ?
#
loop_
_entity_poly.entity_id
_entity_poly.type
_entity_poly.pdbx_seq_one_letter_code
_entity_poly.pdbx_strand_id
1 'polypeptide(L)'
;AGSPWTLLQNFRSVDTFHRTFTLLHDDTPIDLDVAATTSDGKSYIVNGTNVTVHHVDFSTGDFKLTVGAETFTGTAVVFKQDVHLFCDDGTLAYEYKLRVPEPSYDSQGQSAGGAASLVTPMPGKIVKVMAKAGDAIVADQPLLIMEAMKMEVGHVIRAPRDGAVADVNCQVGDFVSDGHVLVELAPLSDKAAAA
;
A
#
# COMPACT_ATOMS: atom_id res chain seq x y z
N ALA A 1 -8.65 2.50 35.90
CA ALA A 1 -8.61 3.67 35.00
C ALA A 1 -7.50 3.43 33.98
N GLY A 2 -7.80 3.49 32.69
CA GLY A 2 -6.82 3.25 31.62
C GLY A 2 -5.80 4.38 31.52
N SER A 3 -4.65 4.10 30.89
CA SER A 3 -3.59 5.09 30.69
C SER A 3 -4.10 6.28 29.87
N PRO A 4 -3.76 7.54 30.22
CA PRO A 4 -4.11 8.69 29.38
C PRO A 4 -3.46 8.64 27.99
N TRP A 5 -2.38 7.86 27.83
CA TRP A 5 -1.68 7.70 26.55
C TRP A 5 -2.39 6.77 25.56
N THR A 6 -3.32 5.92 26.02
CA THR A 6 -4.14 5.08 25.11
C THR A 6 -5.27 5.86 24.45
N LEU A 7 -5.54 7.10 24.88
CA LEU A 7 -6.60 7.98 24.37
C LEU A 7 -6.12 8.93 23.25
N LEU A 8 -4.84 8.84 22.86
CA LEU A 8 -4.18 9.81 21.97
C LEU A 8 -3.89 9.23 20.57
N GLN A 9 -4.58 8.15 20.16
CA GLN A 9 -4.33 7.46 18.88
C GLN A 9 -4.31 8.43 17.68
N ASN A 10 -5.15 9.47 17.72
CA ASN A 10 -5.23 10.49 16.66
C ASN A 10 -4.76 11.89 17.11
N PHE A 11 -4.23 12.04 18.33
CA PHE A 11 -3.84 13.36 18.83
C PHE A 11 -2.60 13.88 18.09
N ARG A 12 -2.69 15.11 17.62
CA ARG A 12 -1.60 15.91 17.09
C ARG A 12 -1.75 17.31 17.66
N SER A 13 -0.64 17.90 18.10
CA SER A 13 -0.68 19.19 18.80
C SER A 13 -0.98 20.38 17.88
N VAL A 14 -0.89 20.21 16.56
CA VAL A 14 -0.89 21.31 15.59
C VAL A 14 -1.71 21.00 14.32
N ASP A 15 -2.06 19.74 14.05
CA ASP A 15 -2.62 19.34 12.76
C ASP A 15 -3.70 18.25 12.88
N THR A 16 -4.50 18.05 11.83
CA THR A 16 -5.43 16.94 11.71
C THR A 16 -4.67 15.72 11.22
N PHE A 17 -4.91 14.56 11.81
CA PHE A 17 -4.29 13.34 11.33
C PHE A 17 -4.94 12.91 10.00
N HIS A 18 -4.21 13.07 8.89
CA HIS A 18 -4.61 12.59 7.56
C HIS A 18 -3.87 11.31 7.18
N ARG A 19 -4.58 10.37 6.56
CA ARG A 19 -4.00 9.25 5.82
C ARG A 19 -4.68 9.12 4.48
N THR A 20 -3.88 8.97 3.44
CA THR A 20 -4.35 8.55 2.12
C THR A 20 -3.94 7.10 1.87
N PHE A 21 -4.83 6.31 1.29
CA PHE A 21 -4.54 4.97 0.80
C PHE A 21 -5.54 4.55 -0.28
N THR A 22 -5.14 3.60 -1.12
CA THR A 22 -5.98 3.06 -2.20
C THR A 22 -6.47 1.67 -1.83
N LEU A 23 -7.72 1.36 -2.15
CA LEU A 23 -8.27 0.01 -2.17
C LEU A 23 -8.78 -0.30 -3.58
N LEU A 24 -8.81 -1.58 -3.98
CA LEU A 24 -9.40 -2.00 -5.24
C LEU A 24 -10.77 -2.63 -4.97
N HIS A 25 -11.80 -2.21 -5.70
CA HIS A 25 -13.11 -2.86 -5.74
C HIS A 25 -13.36 -3.33 -7.17
N ASP A 26 -13.50 -4.63 -7.38
CA ASP A 26 -13.57 -5.23 -8.73
C ASP A 26 -12.46 -4.71 -9.67
N ASP A 27 -11.22 -4.72 -9.15
CA ASP A 27 -9.99 -4.18 -9.78
C ASP A 27 -10.02 -2.68 -10.13
N THR A 28 -11.08 -1.97 -9.77
CA THR A 28 -11.18 -0.51 -9.90
C THR A 28 -10.61 0.16 -8.65
N PRO A 29 -9.61 1.04 -8.79
CA PRO A 29 -9.04 1.74 -7.64
C PRO A 29 -10.01 2.75 -7.04
N ILE A 30 -10.05 2.76 -5.71
CA ILE A 30 -10.78 3.69 -4.85
C ILE A 30 -9.74 4.34 -3.94
N ASP A 31 -9.43 5.60 -4.21
CA ASP A 31 -8.56 6.39 -3.35
C ASP A 31 -9.36 6.92 -2.17
N LEU A 32 -8.83 6.75 -0.96
CA LEU A 32 -9.43 7.17 0.30
C LEU A 32 -8.51 8.17 1.00
N ASP A 33 -8.98 9.40 1.17
CA ASP A 33 -8.42 10.39 2.09
C ASP A 33 -9.22 10.38 3.38
N VAL A 34 -8.56 10.00 4.48
CA VAL A 34 -9.14 9.84 5.81
C VAL A 34 -8.53 10.86 6.76
N ALA A 35 -9.36 11.80 7.23
CA ALA A 35 -8.99 12.81 8.21
C ALA A 35 -9.65 12.53 9.56
N ALA A 36 -8.88 12.34 10.64
CA ALA A 36 -9.45 12.18 11.97
C ALA A 36 -9.81 13.54 12.59
N THR A 37 -11.10 13.81 12.80
CA THR A 37 -11.59 15.10 13.32
C THR A 37 -11.58 15.17 14.83
N THR A 38 -11.47 14.03 15.51
CA THR A 38 -11.37 13.92 16.96
C THR A 38 -10.20 13.04 17.39
N SER A 39 -9.63 13.35 18.56
CA SER A 39 -8.51 12.57 19.13
C SER A 39 -8.91 11.20 19.68
N ASP A 40 -10.22 10.99 19.92
CA ASP A 40 -10.79 9.81 20.57
C ASP A 40 -11.00 8.60 19.65
N GLY A 41 -10.68 8.73 18.36
CA GLY A 41 -10.84 7.65 17.39
C GLY A 41 -12.27 7.40 16.94
N LYS A 42 -13.20 8.36 17.16
CA LYS A 42 -14.61 8.16 16.82
C LYS A 42 -15.09 8.91 15.59
N SER A 43 -14.47 10.02 15.21
CA SER A 43 -14.97 10.85 14.12
C SER A 43 -13.91 11.08 13.06
N TYR A 44 -14.31 10.84 11.80
CA TYR A 44 -13.47 10.92 10.63
C TYR A 44 -14.21 11.61 9.48
N ILE A 45 -13.45 12.19 8.56
CA ILE A 45 -13.94 12.58 7.23
C ILE A 45 -13.22 11.66 6.24
N VAL A 46 -13.99 10.96 5.41
CA VAL A 46 -13.49 10.06 4.37
C VAL A 46 -13.98 10.58 3.02
N ASN A 47 -13.07 11.04 2.15
CA ASN A 47 -13.41 11.65 0.85
C ASN A 47 -14.50 12.74 0.95
N GLY A 48 -14.45 13.56 2.00
CA GLY A 48 -15.44 14.61 2.27
C GLY A 48 -16.73 14.14 2.95
N THR A 49 -16.90 12.83 3.19
CA THR A 49 -18.07 12.27 3.89
C THR A 49 -17.76 12.05 5.37
N ASN A 50 -18.66 12.48 6.26
CA ASN A 50 -18.52 12.24 7.69
C ASN A 50 -18.73 10.76 8.01
N VAL A 51 -17.80 10.19 8.78
CA VAL A 51 -17.87 8.83 9.30
C VAL A 51 -17.71 8.86 10.82
N THR A 52 -18.68 8.28 11.52
CA THR A 52 -18.64 8.10 12.98
C THR A 52 -18.50 6.63 13.32
N VAL A 53 -17.44 6.31 14.06
CA VAL A 53 -17.16 4.98 14.58
C VAL A 53 -17.83 4.82 15.95
N HIS A 54 -18.82 3.93 16.03
CA HIS A 54 -19.49 3.61 17.31
C HIS A 54 -18.80 2.44 18.01
N HIS A 55 -18.41 1.42 17.24
CA HIS A 55 -17.78 0.21 17.74
C HIS A 55 -16.92 -0.43 16.65
N VAL A 56 -15.75 -0.93 17.05
CA VAL A 56 -14.91 -1.83 16.26
C VAL A 56 -14.27 -2.80 17.25
N ASP A 57 -14.46 -4.09 17.03
CA ASP A 57 -13.75 -5.16 17.72
C ASP A 57 -12.79 -5.81 16.72
N PHE A 58 -11.49 -5.55 16.88
CA PHE A 58 -10.45 -6.10 15.99
C PHE A 58 -10.24 -7.62 16.17
N SER A 59 -10.75 -8.22 17.24
CA SER A 59 -10.62 -9.66 17.49
C SER A 59 -11.69 -10.46 16.77
N THR A 60 -12.90 -9.93 16.65
CA THR A 60 -14.01 -10.57 15.91
C THR A 60 -14.18 -10.01 14.50
N GLY A 61 -13.69 -8.78 14.26
CA GLY A 61 -13.94 -8.02 13.04
C GLY A 61 -15.25 -7.24 13.07
N ASP A 62 -16.04 -7.32 14.15
CA ASP A 62 -17.34 -6.67 14.24
C ASP A 62 -17.19 -5.15 14.31
N PHE A 63 -18.08 -4.45 13.63
CA PHE A 63 -18.10 -3.01 13.61
C PHE A 63 -19.52 -2.45 13.59
N LYS A 64 -19.61 -1.20 14.04
CA LYS A 64 -20.77 -0.34 13.85
C LYS A 64 -20.31 1.06 13.53
N LEU A 65 -20.71 1.57 12.37
CA LEU A 65 -20.28 2.84 11.81
C LEU A 65 -21.50 3.62 11.31
N THR A 66 -21.49 4.94 11.41
CA THR A 66 -22.41 5.81 10.67
C THR A 66 -21.64 6.50 9.56
N VAL A 67 -22.12 6.41 8.32
CA VAL A 67 -21.57 7.07 7.14
C VAL A 67 -22.63 8.04 6.61
N GLY A 68 -22.34 9.33 6.66
CA GLY A 68 -23.36 10.35 6.38
C GLY A 68 -24.53 10.26 7.36
N ALA A 69 -25.70 9.86 6.87
CA ALA A 69 -26.91 9.67 7.68
C ALA A 69 -27.23 8.21 7.99
N GLU A 70 -26.55 7.27 7.35
CA GLU A 70 -26.87 5.84 7.40
C GLU A 70 -25.94 5.13 8.38
N THR A 71 -26.47 4.16 9.12
CA THR A 71 -25.68 3.39 10.10
C THR A 71 -25.58 1.96 9.67
N PHE A 72 -24.34 1.49 9.52
CA PHE A 72 -24.00 0.15 9.11
C PHE A 72 -23.50 -0.66 10.31
N THR A 73 -24.00 -1.87 10.45
CA THR A 73 -23.49 -2.86 11.42
C THR A 73 -23.05 -4.09 10.64
N GLY A 74 -21.93 -4.69 11.02
CA GLY A 74 -21.40 -5.82 10.26
C GLY A 74 -20.10 -6.36 10.79
N THR A 75 -19.48 -7.22 9.98
CA THR A 75 -18.20 -7.86 10.27
C THR A 75 -17.25 -7.67 9.10
N ALA A 76 -16.01 -7.31 9.39
CA ALA A 76 -14.91 -7.21 8.44
C ALA A 76 -13.95 -8.37 8.63
N VAL A 77 -13.71 -9.15 7.58
CA VAL A 77 -12.77 -10.28 7.58
C VAL A 77 -11.62 -9.98 6.63
N VAL A 78 -10.41 -9.97 7.16
CA VAL A 78 -9.19 -9.78 6.36
C VAL A 78 -8.54 -11.13 6.10
N PHE A 79 -8.36 -11.47 4.82
CA PHE A 79 -7.61 -12.65 4.41
C PHE A 79 -6.60 -12.29 3.33
N LYS A 80 -5.31 -12.40 3.67
CA LYS A 80 -4.19 -11.90 2.85
C LYS A 80 -4.38 -10.40 2.55
N GLN A 81 -4.66 -10.04 1.30
CA GLN A 81 -4.88 -8.67 0.84
C GLN A 81 -6.37 -8.34 0.65
N ASP A 82 -7.25 -9.33 0.75
CA ASP A 82 -8.67 -9.12 0.55
C ASP A 82 -9.33 -8.78 1.90
N VAL A 83 -10.13 -7.73 1.90
CA VAL A 83 -11.01 -7.31 2.98
C VAL A 83 -12.44 -7.59 2.54
N HIS A 84 -13.07 -8.57 3.20
CA HIS A 84 -14.46 -8.90 2.99
C HIS A 84 -15.30 -8.17 4.05
N LEU A 85 -16.26 -7.37 3.60
CA LEU A 85 -17.21 -6.67 4.46
C LEU A 85 -18.58 -7.30 4.28
N PHE A 86 -19.18 -7.74 5.38
CA PHE A 86 -20.58 -8.16 5.44
C PHE A 86 -21.29 -7.20 6.39
N CYS A 87 -22.22 -6.40 5.89
CA CYS A 87 -22.91 -5.42 6.72
C CYS A 87 -24.35 -5.19 6.28
N ASP A 88 -25.14 -4.57 7.14
CA ASP A 88 -26.48 -4.11 6.84
C ASP A 88 -26.74 -2.72 7.43
N ASP A 89 -27.73 -2.01 6.89
CA ASP A 89 -28.21 -0.72 7.39
C ASP A 89 -29.52 -0.84 8.21
N GLY A 90 -29.87 -2.06 8.61
CA GLY A 90 -31.16 -2.41 9.20
C GLY A 90 -32.29 -2.66 8.19
N THR A 91 -32.07 -2.39 6.90
CA THR A 91 -33.05 -2.60 5.82
C THR A 91 -32.55 -3.57 4.77
N LEU A 92 -31.30 -3.42 4.32
CA LEU A 92 -30.67 -4.23 3.30
C LEU A 92 -29.33 -4.77 3.79
N ALA A 93 -29.00 -5.97 3.33
CA ALA A 93 -27.67 -6.56 3.52
C ALA A 93 -26.78 -6.25 2.32
N TYR A 94 -25.52 -5.97 2.60
CA TYR A 94 -24.47 -5.61 1.65
C TYR A 94 -23.26 -6.52 1.87
N GLU A 95 -22.65 -6.92 0.77
CA GLU A 95 -21.40 -7.67 0.76
C GLU A 95 -20.42 -6.95 -0.17
N TYR A 96 -19.24 -6.63 0.35
CA TYR A 96 -18.18 -6.02 -0.44
C TYR A 96 -16.89 -6.81 -0.30
N LYS A 97 -16.16 -6.92 -1.41
CA LYS A 97 -14.81 -7.43 -1.43
C LYS A 97 -13.87 -6.33 -1.92
N LEU A 98 -13.02 -5.86 -1.02
CA LEU A 98 -11.99 -4.88 -1.32
C LEU A 98 -10.63 -5.56 -1.30
N ARG A 99 -9.70 -5.13 -2.16
CA ARG A 99 -8.31 -5.59 -2.13
C ARG A 99 -7.38 -4.45 -1.78
N VAL A 100 -6.50 -4.67 -0.81
CA VAL A 100 -5.38 -3.77 -0.53
C VAL A 100 -4.32 -4.02 -1.61
N PRO A 101 -4.01 -3.04 -2.47
CA PRO A 101 -2.99 -3.21 -3.49
C PRO A 101 -1.63 -3.45 -2.85
N GLU A 102 -0.80 -4.28 -3.48
CA GLU A 102 0.59 -4.37 -3.09
C GLU A 102 1.29 -3.03 -3.35
N PRO A 103 2.22 -2.61 -2.47
CA PRO A 103 3.10 -1.50 -2.78
C PRO A 103 3.84 -1.81 -4.09
N SER A 104 3.44 -1.19 -5.19
CA SER A 104 4.10 -1.38 -6.48
C SER A 104 5.34 -0.51 -6.53
N TYR A 105 6.48 -1.14 -6.76
CA TYR A 105 7.71 -0.42 -7.07
C TYR A 105 7.74 0.06 -8.52
N ASP A 106 6.78 -0.35 -9.36
CA ASP A 106 6.68 0.21 -10.72
C ASP A 106 6.18 1.65 -10.62
N SER A 107 6.85 2.57 -11.31
CA SER A 107 6.31 3.90 -11.50
C SER A 107 4.96 3.80 -12.23
N GLN A 108 3.92 4.52 -11.78
CA GLN A 108 2.62 4.64 -12.45
C GLN A 108 2.74 5.41 -13.80
N GLY A 109 3.54 4.86 -14.71
CA GLY A 109 3.84 5.37 -16.03
C GLY A 109 3.76 4.23 -17.02
N GLN A 110 2.59 3.60 -17.14
CA GLN A 110 2.27 2.77 -18.29
C GLN A 110 2.25 3.65 -19.54
N SER A 111 3.42 3.85 -20.13
CA SER A 111 3.52 4.05 -21.57
C SER A 111 3.50 2.68 -22.21
N ALA A 112 2.46 2.42 -22.99
CA ALA A 112 2.37 1.26 -23.85
C ALA A 112 3.60 1.24 -24.79
N GLY A 113 4.59 0.41 -24.45
CA GLY A 113 5.77 0.16 -25.27
C GLY A 113 7.08 0.69 -24.70
N GLY A 114 7.77 -0.17 -23.95
CA GLY A 114 9.21 -0.05 -23.71
C GLY A 114 9.60 0.54 -22.36
N ALA A 115 10.30 -0.26 -21.56
CA ALA A 115 10.87 0.03 -20.24
C ALA A 115 9.86 0.23 -19.09
N ALA A 116 9.87 -0.70 -18.13
CA ALA A 116 9.22 -0.51 -16.83
C ALA A 116 10.30 -0.15 -15.81
N SER A 117 10.07 0.87 -14.98
CA SER A 117 11.07 1.39 -14.04
C SER A 117 10.66 1.12 -12.61
N LEU A 118 11.53 0.43 -11.87
CA LEU A 118 11.38 0.21 -10.44
C LEU A 118 11.92 1.41 -9.68
N VAL A 119 11.03 2.13 -9.00
CA VAL A 119 11.33 3.30 -8.19
C VAL A 119 11.33 2.97 -6.70
N THR A 120 12.03 3.77 -5.91
CA THR A 120 11.95 3.68 -4.45
C THR A 120 10.65 4.31 -3.95
N PRO A 121 9.86 3.63 -3.09
CA PRO A 121 8.59 4.16 -2.57
C PRO A 121 8.78 4.99 -1.30
N MET A 122 10.02 5.06 -0.80
CA MET A 122 10.38 5.82 0.38
C MET A 122 11.88 6.14 0.38
N PRO A 123 12.32 7.23 1.02
CA PRO A 123 13.74 7.50 1.17
C PRO A 123 14.44 6.45 2.02
N GLY A 124 15.63 6.01 1.60
CA GLY A 124 16.34 4.94 2.29
C GLY A 124 17.75 4.75 1.76
N LYS A 125 18.51 3.88 2.45
CA LYS A 125 19.87 3.52 2.04
C LYS A 125 19.90 2.15 1.37
N ILE A 126 20.61 2.02 0.27
CA ILE A 126 20.80 0.74 -0.42
C ILE A 126 21.78 -0.11 0.38
N VAL A 127 21.34 -1.26 0.89
CA VAL A 127 22.19 -2.18 1.68
C VAL A 127 22.74 -3.31 0.84
N LYS A 128 22.06 -3.70 -0.24
CA LYS A 128 22.52 -4.76 -1.15
C LYS A 128 21.93 -4.59 -2.54
N VAL A 129 22.76 -4.72 -3.57
CA VAL A 129 22.33 -4.83 -4.97
C VAL A 129 22.65 -6.25 -5.45
N MET A 130 21.64 -6.96 -5.95
CA MET A 130 21.74 -8.36 -6.42
C MET A 130 21.60 -8.46 -7.94
N ALA A 131 20.88 -7.52 -8.55
CA ALA A 131 20.69 -7.41 -9.99
C ALA A 131 21.86 -6.68 -10.68
N LYS A 132 22.12 -7.04 -11.94
CA LYS A 132 23.02 -6.33 -12.85
C LYS A 132 22.34 -6.10 -14.20
N ALA A 133 22.75 -5.05 -14.91
CA ALA A 133 22.32 -4.82 -16.29
C ALA A 133 22.59 -6.07 -17.16
N GLY A 134 21.57 -6.50 -17.90
CA GLY A 134 21.57 -7.70 -18.73
C GLY A 134 21.10 -8.99 -18.03
N ASP A 135 20.90 -9.00 -16.71
CA ASP A 135 20.43 -10.19 -16.00
C ASP A 135 18.99 -10.54 -16.41
N ALA A 136 18.75 -11.81 -16.74
CA ALA A 136 17.40 -12.34 -16.84
C ALA A 136 16.79 -12.44 -15.44
N ILE A 137 15.53 -12.06 -15.33
CA ILE A 137 14.78 -12.04 -14.07
C ILE A 137 13.46 -12.79 -14.23
N VAL A 138 13.05 -13.43 -13.14
CA VAL A 138 11.70 -14.00 -13.00
C VAL A 138 10.89 -13.16 -12.03
N ALA A 139 9.56 -13.23 -12.12
CA ALA A 139 8.66 -12.61 -11.16
C ALA A 139 9.03 -13.00 -9.71
N ASP A 140 8.89 -12.06 -8.79
CA ASP A 140 9.27 -12.14 -7.37
C ASP A 140 10.77 -12.30 -7.07
N GLN A 141 11.64 -12.34 -8.09
CA GLN A 141 13.08 -12.40 -7.89
C GLN A 141 13.59 -11.15 -7.14
N PRO A 142 14.32 -11.31 -6.02
CA PRO A 142 14.96 -10.20 -5.32
C PRO A 142 16.00 -9.50 -6.20
N LEU A 143 15.89 -8.18 -6.36
CA LEU A 143 16.81 -7.37 -7.17
C LEU A 143 17.76 -6.54 -6.31
N LEU A 144 17.24 -5.93 -5.24
CA LEU A 144 18.05 -5.18 -4.28
C LEU A 144 17.34 -5.12 -2.92
N ILE A 145 18.07 -4.71 -1.89
CA ILE A 145 17.57 -4.52 -0.54
C ILE A 145 17.95 -3.09 -0.11
N MET A 146 16.99 -2.40 0.49
CA MET A 146 17.21 -1.08 1.09
C MET A 146 16.75 -1.05 2.54
N GLU A 147 17.41 -0.24 3.35
CA GLU A 147 16.99 0.06 4.72
C GLU A 147 16.33 1.44 4.75
N ALA A 148 15.12 1.49 5.31
CA ALA A 148 14.45 2.74 5.61
C ALA A 148 14.93 3.26 6.97
N MET A 149 15.06 4.59 7.10
CA MET A 149 15.33 5.20 8.40
C MET A 149 14.17 4.87 9.38
N LYS A 150 14.48 4.04 10.38
CA LYS A 150 13.69 3.57 11.55
C LYS A 150 13.19 2.12 11.54
N MET A 151 13.45 1.29 10.53
CA MET A 151 13.09 -0.13 10.62
C MET A 151 14.31 -1.06 10.52
N GLU A 152 14.42 -1.97 11.48
CA GLU A 152 15.49 -2.97 11.61
C GLU A 152 15.43 -4.07 10.52
N VAL A 153 14.46 -4.00 9.61
CA VAL A 153 14.24 -4.98 8.54
C VAL A 153 14.45 -4.28 7.19
N GLY A 154 15.47 -4.70 6.44
CA GLY A 154 15.70 -4.21 5.07
C GLY A 154 14.55 -4.62 4.14
N HIS A 155 13.99 -3.65 3.43
CA HIS A 155 12.94 -3.83 2.43
C HIS A 155 13.55 -4.40 1.15
N VAL A 156 13.01 -5.52 0.67
CA VAL A 156 13.48 -6.19 -0.55
C VAL A 156 12.67 -5.70 -1.74
N ILE A 157 13.33 -5.11 -2.73
CA ILE A 157 12.72 -4.78 -4.02
C ILE A 157 12.80 -6.01 -4.90
N ARG A 158 11.65 -6.44 -5.42
CA ARG A 158 11.49 -7.65 -6.22
C ARG A 158 11.05 -7.31 -7.64
N ALA A 159 11.37 -8.19 -8.57
CA ALA A 159 10.89 -8.13 -9.95
C ALA A 159 9.36 -8.34 -9.99
N PRO A 160 8.57 -7.42 -10.57
CA PRO A 160 7.12 -7.57 -10.67
C PRO A 160 6.70 -8.58 -11.76
N ARG A 161 7.61 -8.95 -12.67
CA ARG A 161 7.37 -9.86 -13.79
C ARG A 161 8.67 -10.45 -14.32
N ASP A 162 8.54 -11.46 -15.17
CA ASP A 162 9.64 -11.98 -15.97
C ASP A 162 10.16 -10.92 -16.96
N GLY A 163 11.47 -10.93 -17.21
CA GLY A 163 12.12 -9.91 -18.03
C GLY A 163 13.63 -9.98 -18.01
N ALA A 164 14.24 -8.86 -18.37
CA ALA A 164 15.67 -8.63 -18.18
C ALA A 164 15.89 -7.25 -17.56
N VAL A 165 16.96 -7.09 -16.80
CA VAL A 165 17.39 -5.80 -16.25
C VAL A 165 18.02 -4.99 -17.38
N ALA A 166 17.45 -3.84 -17.71
CA ALA A 166 18.02 -2.91 -18.67
C ALA A 166 19.20 -2.14 -18.04
N ASP A 167 18.97 -1.55 -16.86
CA ASP A 167 19.99 -0.81 -16.12
C ASP A 167 19.74 -0.81 -14.61
N VAL A 168 20.79 -0.52 -13.83
CA VAL A 168 20.74 -0.40 -12.36
C VAL A 168 21.31 0.96 -11.96
N ASN A 169 20.44 1.86 -11.52
CA ASN A 169 20.71 3.28 -11.23
C ASN A 169 21.05 3.55 -9.76
N CYS A 170 21.59 2.55 -9.05
CA CYS A 170 21.97 2.68 -7.65
C CYS A 170 23.12 1.74 -7.26
N GLN A 171 23.88 2.11 -6.23
CA GLN A 171 24.97 1.33 -5.68
C GLN A 171 24.78 1.05 -4.19
N VAL A 172 25.44 0.02 -3.68
CA VAL A 172 25.43 -0.28 -2.24
C VAL A 172 26.06 0.89 -1.48
N GLY A 173 25.32 1.39 -0.49
CA GLY A 173 25.70 2.56 0.31
C GLY A 173 25.02 3.85 -0.09
N ASP A 174 24.41 3.91 -1.28
CA ASP A 174 23.71 5.11 -1.76
C ASP A 174 22.48 5.41 -0.91
N PHE A 175 22.23 6.69 -0.68
CA PHE A 175 21.00 7.18 -0.09
C PHE A 175 20.08 7.69 -1.21
N VAL A 176 18.93 7.05 -1.39
CA VAL A 176 17.97 7.36 -2.44
C VAL A 176 16.77 8.12 -1.86
N SER A 177 16.27 9.10 -2.60
CA SER A 177 15.07 9.87 -2.24
C SER A 177 13.83 9.21 -2.82
N ASP A 178 12.66 9.48 -2.25
CA ASP A 178 11.38 9.00 -2.77
C ASP A 178 11.23 9.19 -4.29
N GLY A 179 10.73 8.17 -4.98
CA GLY A 179 10.54 8.17 -6.44
C GLY A 179 11.81 8.01 -7.29
N HIS A 180 13.00 7.89 -6.69
CA HIS A 180 14.25 7.63 -7.43
C HIS A 180 14.19 6.29 -8.17
N VAL A 181 14.54 6.29 -9.46
CA VAL A 181 14.61 5.06 -10.29
C VAL A 181 15.81 4.23 -9.83
N LEU A 182 15.53 2.99 -9.42
CA LEU A 182 16.53 2.03 -8.95
C LEU A 182 16.95 1.07 -10.05
N VAL A 183 15.98 0.49 -10.76
CA VAL A 183 16.23 -0.54 -11.78
C VAL A 183 15.29 -0.32 -12.95
N GLU A 184 15.82 -0.34 -14.17
CA GLU A 184 15.01 -0.34 -15.39
C GLU A 184 14.88 -1.77 -15.92
N LEU A 185 13.68 -2.14 -16.37
CA LEU A 185 13.36 -3.48 -16.86
C LEU A 185 13.04 -3.46 -18.34
N ALA A 186 13.73 -4.30 -19.11
CA ALA A 186 13.40 -4.58 -20.49
C ALA A 186 12.25 -5.60 -20.59
N PRO A 187 11.42 -5.55 -21.66
CA PRO A 187 10.56 -6.66 -22.01
C PRO A 187 11.40 -7.90 -22.35
N LEU A 188 10.82 -9.09 -22.15
CA LEU A 188 11.40 -10.33 -22.67
C LEU A 188 11.53 -10.18 -24.19
N SER A 189 12.75 -10.04 -24.71
CA SER A 189 12.97 -10.11 -26.15
C SER A 189 12.86 -11.57 -26.59
N ASP A 190 12.12 -11.85 -27.67
CA ASP A 190 11.94 -13.18 -28.30
C ASP A 190 13.23 -13.83 -28.86
N LYS A 191 14.41 -13.42 -28.39
CA LYS A 191 15.71 -13.85 -28.94
C LYS A 191 16.34 -15.00 -28.16
N ALA A 192 15.58 -16.06 -27.94
CA ALA A 192 16.07 -17.36 -27.45
C ALA A 192 15.49 -18.56 -28.23
N ALA A 193 15.25 -18.39 -29.54
CA ALA A 193 14.92 -19.48 -30.46
C ALA A 193 15.73 -19.37 -31.76
N ALA A 194 17.06 -19.42 -31.66
CA ALA A 194 17.95 -19.74 -32.78
C ALA A 194 19.35 -20.08 -32.26
N ALA A 195 19.52 -21.34 -31.83
CA ALA A 195 20.80 -22.04 -31.82
C ALA A 195 20.53 -23.47 -32.27
#